data_AF-A0A2N1PE24-F1
#
_entry.id   AF-A0A2N1PE24-F1
#
_cell.length_a   1.000
_cell.length_b   1.000
_cell.length_c   1.000
_cell.angle_alpha   90.00
_cell.angle_beta   90.00
_cell.angle_gamma   90.00
#
_symmetry.space_group_name_H-M   'P 1'
#
loop_
_entity.id
_entity.type
_entity.pdbx_description
1 polymer ?
#
loop_
_entity_poly.entity_id
_entity_poly.type
_entity_poly.pdbx_seq_one_letter_code
_entity_poly.pdbx_strand_id
1 'polypeptide(L)' 'MRAVSLIDLFKKEADLYSGNVGDITIGDKKTVFQLNKGASNRILQLEGKKYKNKSIKLRKL' A
#
# COMPACT_ATOMS: atom_id res chain seq x y z
N MET A 1 -5.97 10.20 -4.85
CA MET A 1 -4.71 9.43 -5.03
C MET A 1 -4.97 8.41 -6.14
N ARG A 2 -4.00 8.10 -7.02
CA ARG A 2 -4.20 7.11 -8.11
C ARG A 2 -3.55 5.78 -7.74
N ALA A 3 -4.07 4.67 -8.26
CA ALA A 3 -3.60 3.32 -7.95
C ALA A 3 -2.12 3.13 -8.34
N VAL A 4 -1.74 3.66 -9.50
CA VAL A 4 -0.35 3.63 -9.99
C VAL A 4 0.61 4.28 -8.98
N SER A 5 0.25 5.44 -8.43
CA SER A 5 1.09 6.14 -7.46
C SER A 5 1.21 5.41 -6.11
N LEU A 6 0.22 4.57 -5.77
CA LEU A 6 0.26 3.71 -4.60
C LEU A 6 1.24 2.54 -4.81
N ILE A 7 1.22 1.94 -6.01
CA ILE A 7 2.15 0.86 -6.39
C ILE A 7 3.59 1.38 -6.40
N ASP A 8 3.84 2.58 -6.93
CA ASP A 8 5.18 3.18 -6.91
C ASP A 8 5.71 3.39 -5.48
N LEU A 9 4.83 3.82 -4.58
CA LEU A 9 5.14 3.97 -3.16
C LEU A 9 5.47 2.63 -2.51
N PHE A 10 4.65 1.62 -2.78
CA PHE A 10 4.84 0.26 -2.27
C PHE A 10 6.17 -0.33 -2.74
N LYS A 11 6.52 -0.13 -4.01
CA LYS A 11 7.79 -0.56 -4.57
C LYS A 11 8.97 0.16 -3.92
N LYS A 12 8.87 1.47 -3.73
CA LYS A 12 9.96 2.30 -3.18
C LYS A 12 10.24 2.03 -1.71
N GLU A 13 9.20 1.86 -0.91
CA GLU A 13 9.32 1.84 0.56
C GLU A 13 9.16 0.45 1.18
N ALA A 14 8.61 -0.52 0.46
CA ALA A 14 8.31 -1.86 0.98
C ALA A 14 8.67 -3.00 0.00
N ASP A 15 9.39 -2.72 -1.09
CA ASP A 15 9.78 -3.73 -2.09
C ASP A 15 8.57 -4.57 -2.58
N LEU A 16 7.43 -3.90 -2.72
CA LEU A 16 6.16 -4.47 -3.11
C LEU A 16 5.84 -4.11 -4.57
N TYR A 17 5.89 -5.11 -5.43
CA TYR A 17 5.57 -5.02 -6.85
C TYR A 17 4.10 -5.33 -7.12
N SER A 18 3.63 -4.98 -8.33
CA SER A 18 2.29 -5.31 -8.81
C SER A 18 1.96 -6.82 -8.72
N GLY A 19 2.93 -7.72 -8.88
CA GLY A 19 2.70 -9.16 -8.70
C GLY A 19 2.39 -9.59 -7.25
N ASN A 20 2.66 -8.72 -6.27
CA ASN A 20 2.39 -8.97 -4.84
C ASN A 20 1.09 -8.31 -4.36
N VAL A 21 0.53 -7.40 -5.16
CA VAL A 21 -0.64 -6.58 -4.83
C VAL A 21 -1.77 -6.97 -5.78
N GLY A 22 -2.87 -7.47 -5.23
CA GLY A 22 -4.06 -7.82 -6.01
C GLY A 22 -4.90 -6.60 -6.34
N ASP A 23 -6.22 -6.76 -6.30
CA ASP A 23 -7.14 -5.66 -6.57
C ASP A 23 -6.91 -4.48 -5.63
N ILE A 24 -6.89 -3.27 -6.22
CA ILE A 24 -6.77 -2.00 -5.51
C ILE A 24 -8.05 -1.20 -5.75
N THR A 25 -8.81 -1.00 -4.68
CA THR A 25 -10.02 -0.17 -4.68
C THR A 25 -9.73 1.15 -3.97
N ILE A 26 -9.76 2.24 -4.73
CA ILE A 26 -9.60 3.59 -4.18
C ILE A 26 -10.99 4.19 -3.99
N GLY A 27 -11.41 4.30 -2.72
CA GLY A 27 -12.58 5.10 -2.35
C GLY A 27 -12.17 6.50 -1.90
N ASP A 28 -13.17 7.37 -1.72
CA ASP A 28 -12.95 8.78 -1.34
C ASP A 28 -12.26 8.95 0.02
N LYS A 29 -12.54 8.04 0.97
CA LYS A 29 -12.02 8.10 2.35
C LYS A 29 -10.90 7.10 2.63
N LYS A 30 -10.86 5.98 1.92
CA LYS A 30 -9.91 4.89 2.16
C LYS A 30 -9.55 4.17 0.88
N THR A 31 -8.32 3.65 0.84
CA THR A 31 -7.86 2.72 -0.20
C THR A 31 -7.82 1.33 0.41
N VAL A 32 -8.46 0.38 -0.25
CA VAL A 32 -8.42 -1.04 0.09
C VAL A 32 -7.59 -1.73 -0.99
N PHE A 33 -6.69 -2.62 -0.59
CA PHE A 33 -5.89 -3.39 -1.53
C PHE A 33 -5.68 -4.79 -0.99
N GLN A 34 -5.56 -5.75 -1.89
CA GLN A 34 -5.24 -7.13 -1.54
C GLN A 34 -3.73 -7.36 -1.63
N LEU A 35 -3.20 -8.21 -0.76
CA LEU A 35 -1.79 -8.60 -0.77
C LEU A 35 -1.65 -10.11 -0.76
N ASN A 36 -0.66 -10.61 -1.48
CA ASN A 36 -0.24 -11.99 -1.36
C ASN A 36 0.33 -12.26 0.05
N LYS A 37 0.11 -13.49 0.53
CA LYS A 37 0.45 -13.90 1.91
C LYS A 37 1.92 -13.65 2.26
N GLY A 38 2.84 -13.84 1.31
CA GLY A 38 4.28 -13.58 1.49
C GLY A 38 4.67 -12.09 1.53
N ALA A 39 3.78 -11.20 1.09
CA ALA A 39 4.01 -9.76 1.03
C ALA A 39 3.43 -9.00 2.24
N SER A 40 2.62 -9.67 3.07
CA SER A 40 1.99 -9.12 4.28
C SER A 40 2.98 -8.52 5.28
N ASN A 41 4.18 -9.09 5.39
CA ASN A 41 5.19 -8.58 6.33
C ASN A 41 5.89 -7.32 5.79
N ARG A 42 5.96 -7.19 4.47
CA ARG A 42 6.60 -6.03 3.81
C ARG A 42 5.76 -4.78 3.92
N ILE A 43 4.42 -4.90 3.81
CA ILE A 43 3.53 -3.73 3.91
C ILE A 43 3.64 -3.06 5.28
N LEU A 44 3.94 -3.80 6.36
CA LEU A 44 4.16 -3.24 7.70
C LEU A 44 5.28 -2.18 7.73
N GLN A 45 6.24 -2.23 6.81
CA GLN A 45 7.31 -1.22 6.69
C GLN A 45 6.79 0.16 6.24
N LEU A 46 5.60 0.22 5.65
CA LEU A 46 4.94 1.48 5.28
C LEU A 46 4.23 2.13 6.46
N GLU A 47 3.98 1.41 7.54
CA GLU A 47 3.27 1.95 8.68
C GLU A 47 4.08 3.09 9.32
N GLY A 48 3.46 4.27 9.43
CA GLY A 48 4.13 5.47 9.94
C GLY A 48 5.00 6.22 8.93
N LYS A 49 5.20 5.70 7.72
CA LYS A 49 5.86 6.45 6.64
C LYS A 49 4.97 7.61 6.16
N LYS A 50 5.62 8.70 5.75
CA LYS A 50 4.94 9.89 5.24
C LYS A 50 4.89 9.84 3.71
N TYR A 51 3.69 9.85 3.15
CA TYR A 51 3.47 10.03 1.72
C TYR A 51 2.72 11.34 1.48
N LYS A 52 3.33 12.26 0.72
CA LYS A 52 2.77 13.59 0.43
C LYS A 52 2.26 14.31 1.70
N ASN A 53 3.11 14.37 2.73
CA ASN A 53 2.80 14.93 4.06
C ASN A 53 1.68 14.23 4.85
N LYS A 54 1.14 13.11 4.37
CA LYS A 54 0.17 12.29 5.12
C LYS A 54 0.85 11.03 5.64
N SER A 55 0.67 10.73 6.91
CA SER A 55 1.13 9.46 7.47
C SER A 55 0.24 8.32 6.97
N ILE A 56 0.87 7.27 6.47
CA ILE A 56 0.20 6.05 6.07
C ILE A 56 -0.20 5.29 7.34
N LYS A 57 -1.50 4.99 7.46
CA LYS A 57 -2.02 4.08 8.48
C LYS A 57 -2.56 2.85 7.77
N LEU A 58 -2.08 1.69 8.19
CA LEU A 58 -2.55 0.41 7.69
C LEU A 58 -3.55 -0.17 8.68
N ARG A 59 -4.61 -0.77 8.17
CA ARG A 59 -5.56 -1.53 8.98
C ARG A 59 -5.91 -2.78 8.22
N LYS A 60 -5.66 -3.93 8.85
CA LYS A 60 -6.17 -5.21 8.35
C LYS A 60 -7.70 -5.21 8.53
N LEU A 61 -8.42 -5.47 7.44
CA LEU A 61 -9.87 -5.67 7.44
C LEU A 61 -10.19 -7.14 7.69
#